data_AF-A0A7X8RFM3-F1
#
_entry.id   AF-A0A7X8RFM3-F1
#
_cell.length_a   1.000
_cell.length_b   1.000
_cell.length_c   1.000
_cell.angle_alpha   90.00
_cell.angle_beta   90.00
_cell.angle_gamma   90.00
#
_symmetry.space_group_name_H-M   'P 1'
#
loop_
_entity.id
_entity.type
_entity.pdbx_description
1 polymer ?
#
loop_
_entity_poly.entity_id
_entity_poly.type
_entity_poly.pdbx_seq_one_letter_code
_entity_poly.pdbx_strand_id
1 'polypeptide(L)' 'MDVVASWIRPRRDIPALQVINSLVEPLLYPGRRLQEKVAPNLPIDFSPFIAIIILDIIKSLILGLL' A
#
# COMPACT_ATOMS: atom_id res chain seq x y z
N MET A 1 -12.74 -14.86 -21.42
CA MET A 1 -13.80 -15.04 -20.39
C MET A 1 -13.25 -15.35 -18.99
N ASP A 2 -11.99 -15.34 -18.59
CA ASP A 2 -10.69 -14.72 -18.97
C ASP A 2 -10.56 -13.22 -18.81
N VAL A 3 -11.16 -12.66 -17.75
CA VAL A 3 -10.30 -11.82 -16.88
C VAL A 3 -9.73 -12.66 -15.73
N VAL A 4 -10.06 -13.98 -15.64
CA VAL A 4 -9.51 -15.13 -14.86
C VAL A 4 -8.68 -14.85 -13.61
N ALA A 5 -7.75 -13.91 -13.63
CA ALA A 5 -7.08 -13.35 -12.46
C ALA A 5 -7.94 -12.39 -11.60
N SER A 6 -9.06 -11.82 -12.06
CA SER A 6 -9.93 -10.97 -11.18
C SER A 6 -10.59 -11.76 -10.04
N TRP A 7 -10.47 -13.09 -10.06
CA TRP A 7 -11.05 -14.06 -9.14
C TRP A 7 -10.08 -14.66 -8.12
N ILE A 8 -8.85 -14.13 -7.98
CA ILE A 8 -8.36 -13.93 -6.60
C ILE A 8 -9.21 -12.79 -6.05
N ARG A 9 -10.50 -13.09 -5.75
CA ARG A 9 -11.18 -12.33 -4.71
C ARG A 9 -10.17 -12.33 -3.59
N PRO A 10 -9.67 -11.18 -3.10
CA PRO A 10 -9.11 -11.18 -1.78
C PRO A 10 -10.28 -11.65 -0.94
N ARG A 11 -10.30 -12.93 -0.59
CA ARG A 11 -11.16 -13.44 0.45
C ARG A 11 -10.58 -12.71 1.65
N ARG A 12 -11.13 -11.51 1.90
CA ARG A 12 -10.73 -10.60 2.98
C ARG A 12 -10.82 -11.31 4.32
N ASP A 13 -11.53 -12.42 4.34
CA ASP A 13 -11.80 -13.40 5.36
C ASP A 13 -10.73 -14.51 5.48
N ILE A 14 -9.65 -14.49 4.69
CA ILE A 14 -8.44 -15.29 5.01
C ILE A 14 -7.69 -14.57 6.13
N PRO A 15 -7.55 -15.17 7.34
CA PRO A 15 -6.98 -14.49 8.50
C PRO A 15 -5.55 -13.98 8.24
N ALA A 16 -4.75 -14.73 7.49
CA ALA A 16 -3.38 -14.32 7.13
C ALA A 16 -3.35 -13.03 6.29
N LEU A 17 -4.29 -12.86 5.35
CA LEU A 17 -4.42 -11.65 4.55
C LEU A 17 -4.93 -10.46 5.40
N GLN A 18 -5.76 -10.70 6.41
CA GLN A 18 -6.16 -9.64 7.35
C GLN A 18 -4.98 -9.14 8.17
N VAL A 19 -4.13 -10.05 8.65
CA VAL A 19 -2.92 -9.70 9.41
C VAL A 19 -1.93 -8.94 8.54
N ILE A 20 -1.68 -9.39 7.31
CA ILE A 20 -0.80 -8.66 6.39
C ILE A 20 -1.38 -7.28 6.09
N ASN A 21 -2.67 -7.19 5.76
CA ASN A 21 -3.30 -5.90 5.51
C ASN A 21 -3.28 -5.00 6.75
N SER A 22 -3.52 -5.51 7.96
CA SER A 22 -3.51 -4.67 9.17
C SER A 22 -2.11 -4.10 9.48
N LEU A 23 -1.05 -4.80 9.07
CA LEU A 23 0.33 -4.32 9.18
C LEU A 23 0.69 -3.30 8.09
N VAL A 24 0.23 -3.54 6.87
CA VAL A 24 0.62 -2.73 5.69
C VAL A 24 -0.25 -1.49 5.53
N GLU A 25 -1.51 -1.54 5.95
CA GLU A 25 -2.48 -0.45 5.77
C GLU A 25 -2.07 0.88 6.43
N PRO A 26 -1.51 0.92 7.66
CA PRO A 26 -1.00 2.15 8.25
C PRO A 26 0.07 2.84 7.39
N LEU A 27 0.85 2.07 6.63
CA LEU A 27 1.89 2.59 5.74
C LEU A 27 1.32 3.05 4.39
N LEU A 28 0.33 2.33 3.83
CA LEU A 28 -0.31 2.69 2.57
C LEU A 28 -1.29 3.86 2.69
N TYR A 29 -1.98 3.98 3.83
CA TYR A 29 -2.97 5.03 4.08
C TYR A 29 -2.51 6.47 3.79
N PRO A 30 -1.34 6.93 4.28
CA PRO A 30 -0.85 8.27 3.96
C PRO A 30 -0.58 8.44 2.46
N GLY A 31 -0.09 7.39 1.79
CA GLY A 31 0.11 7.39 0.34
C GLY A 31 -1.19 7.53 -0.43
N ARG A 32 -2.24 6.79 -0.05
CA ARG A 32 -3.57 6.92 -0.66
C ARG A 32 -4.16 8.31 -0.48
N ARG A 33 -4.08 8.86 0.74
CA ARG A 33 -4.55 10.24 1.01
C ARG A 33 -3.78 11.29 0.20
N LEU A 34 -2.47 11.10 0.02
CA LEU A 34 -1.68 12.02 -0.80
C LEU A 34 -2.07 11.90 -2.28
N GLN A 35 -2.22 10.68 -2.78
CA GLN A 35 -2.65 10.43 -4.14
C GLN A 35 -4.03 11.03 -4.42
N GLU A 36 -5.02 10.82 -3.55
CA GLU A 36 -6.36 11.37 -3.70
C GLU A 36 -6.36 12.91 -3.79
N LYS A 37 -5.43 13.57 -3.09
CA LYS A 37 -5.27 15.03 -3.15
C LYS A 37 -4.62 15.51 -4.45
N VAL A 38 -3.65 14.77 -4.99
CA VAL A 38 -2.86 15.18 -6.17
C VAL A 38 -3.52 14.74 -7.48
N ALA A 39 -4.05 13.52 -7.50
CA ALA A 39 -4.65 12.85 -8.66
C ALA A 39 -5.95 12.14 -8.22
N PRO A 40 -7.03 12.89 -7.96
CA PRO A 40 -8.32 12.32 -7.56
C PRO A 40 -8.89 11.43 -8.67
N ASN A 41 -9.63 10.37 -8.27
CA ASN A 41 -10.29 9.40 -9.15
C ASN A 41 -9.37 8.59 -10.07
N LEU A 42 -8.06 8.56 -9.78
CA LEU A 42 -7.13 7.71 -10.53
C LEU A 42 -7.43 6.23 -10.23
N PRO A 43 -7.70 5.38 -11.24
CA PRO A 43 -8.12 4.00 -11.03
C PRO A 43 -7.00 3.04 -10.60
N ILE A 44 -5.78 3.56 -10.45
CA ILE A 44 -4.57 2.80 -10.09
C ILE A 44 -4.12 3.23 -8.70
N ASP A 45 -3.81 2.27 -7.83
CA ASP A 45 -3.26 2.54 -6.50
C ASP A 45 -1.73 2.68 -6.56
N PHE A 46 -1.23 3.90 -6.45
CA PHE A 46 0.21 4.21 -6.35
C PHE A 46 0.68 4.27 -4.89
N SER A 47 -0.19 4.02 -3.90
CA SER A 47 0.21 3.99 -2.50
C SER A 47 1.34 3.01 -2.17
N PRO A 48 1.50 1.84 -2.84
CA PRO A 48 2.66 0.98 -2.60
C PRO A 48 3.99 1.64 -2.97
N PHE A 49 4.02 2.43 -4.05
CA PHE A 49 5.22 3.14 -4.46
C PHE A 49 5.56 4.26 -3.46
N ILE A 50 4.54 5.00 -3.01
CA ILE A 50 4.70 6.03 -1.98
C ILE A 50 5.19 5.41 -0.67
N ALA A 51 4.68 4.23 -0.30
CA ALA A 51 5.13 3.50 0.89
C ALA A 51 6.61 3.12 0.82
N ILE A 52 7.11 2.66 -0.33
CA ILE A 52 8.55 2.35 -0.51
C ILE A 52 9.40 3.61 -0.30
N ILE A 53 9.00 4.75 -0.90
CA ILE A 53 9.72 6.02 -0.72
C ILE A 53 9.77 6.42 0.76
N ILE A 54 8.64 6.31 1.48
CA ILE A 54 8.58 6.61 2.91
C ILE A 54 9.53 5.70 3.69
N LEU A 55 9.55 4.40 3.38
CA LEU A 55 10.44 3.44 4.04
C LEU A 55 11.92 3.75 3.77
N ASP A 56 12.28 4.15 2.54
CA ASP A 56 13.65 4.53 2.20
C ASP A 56 14.10 5.81 2.93
N ILE A 57 13.20 6.78 3.10
CA ILE A 57 13.44 7.97 3.92
C ILE A 57 13.66 7.58 5.37
N ILE A 58 12.74 6.78 5.95
CA ILE A 58 12.86 6.30 7.34
C ILE A 58 14.16 5.54 7.55
N LYS A 59 14.50 4.62 6.64
CA LYS A 59 15.74 3.84 6.67
C LYS A 59 16.96 4.76 6.65
N SER A 60 16.99 5.74 5.75
CA SER A 60 18.11 6.67 5.62
C SER A 60 18.28 7.53 6.88
N LEU A 61 17.18 7.97 7.50
CA LEU A 61 17.19 8.69 8.77
C LEU A 61 17.75 7.82 9.90
N ILE A 62 17.29 6.58 10.02
CA ILE A 62 17.76 5.64 11.04
C ILE A 62 19.25 5.34 10.88
N LEU A 63 19.71 5.07 9.65
CA LEU A 63 21.12 4.80 9.37
C LEU A 63 22.01 6.03 9.54
N GLY A 64 21.47 7.23 9.33
CA GLY A 64 22.21 8.48 9.59
C GLY A 64 22.31 8.84 11.08
N LEU A 65 21.47 8.24 11.93
CA LEU A 65 21.46 8.44 13.39
C LEU A 65 22.35 7.45 14.14
N LEU A 66 22.75 6.33 13.51
CA LEU A 66 23.57 5.26 14.08
C LEU A 66 25.06 5.49 13.76
#